data_AF-A0A921E6F1-F1
#
_entry.id   AF-A0A921E6F1-F1
#
_cell.length_a   1.000
_cell.length_b   1.000
_cell.length_c   1.000
_cell.angle_alpha   90.00
_cell.angle_beta   90.00
_cell.angle_gamma   90.00
#
_symmetry.space_group_name_H-M   'P 1'
#
loop_
_entity.id
_entity.type
_entity.pdbx_description
1 polymer ?
#
loop_
_entity_poly.entity_id
_entity_poly.type
_entity_poly.pdbx_seq_one_letter_code
_entity_poly.pdbx_strand_id
1 'polypeptide(L)'
;MEQITNIYSLSDGIDAFVVTRGDARQPDPYSGINVCHYVNDDPAHVRDSRAVVCRSLGIGEDNLVVPRQIHSADVAILIGGPSSPYGVDAVVTTLSGVAIGVSTADCVPVVMADVSSGVIAAAHAGWRGALAGIIENTIVAMVDCGASVPEIKAFIGPCICRKCFEVGDEVAALFPDEYVSRNLGAKLHVDLAAYVCGVLVGQGVLDDNIQGPIGCTRCNPQSYFSARRLGINSGRTFTGIIRRKKIKMHIQNADNHNITGGGKRPASEEVRSSLRDSSIELLRIVAMSMIVVHHFVVHGSTYDYKVSGLGLQNSFIYYGVNLFILISGYYGIRVRWKSFLLLLVTVMFFIVVDTVCDRSLTWMENGNVDLSDLLILCVEMFRPFTRWWFISCYVMLYMFAPLVNIGLQSSTSRQLRVIVAMAFCYNVYAALSYDYASSYGRMLPQFVMLYIIGYWIKVEKPFKSVPVAWLIVIVVASSLLNGCLLQLLPEPYRVKYSVIYSVHYANVLCLVGSVAIFLIFTRFSFRSRFVNSVAGASLGCYLLQDGDTGPYHIYVLQKHFFVTHPFAESLLMYAASFVALWAASWTLTWFKNLWAPALVNGMIRFIPSRFKRDIW
;
A
#
# COMPACT_ATOMS: atom_id res chain seq x y z
N MET A 1 -26.17 -31.38 -19.23
CA MET A 1 -24.80 -30.83 -19.38
C MET A 1 -24.09 -31.10 -18.08
N GLU A 2 -22.99 -31.85 -18.11
CA GLU A 2 -22.15 -32.06 -16.93
C GLU A 2 -21.72 -30.73 -16.33
N GLN A 3 -21.60 -30.69 -14.99
CA GLN A 3 -21.12 -29.53 -14.28
C GLN A 3 -19.61 -29.36 -14.53
N ILE A 4 -19.25 -28.54 -15.52
CA ILE A 4 -17.87 -28.28 -15.95
C ILE A 4 -17.06 -27.51 -14.89
N THR A 5 -17.72 -26.83 -13.95
CA THR A 5 -17.08 -26.03 -12.91
C THR A 5 -17.58 -26.45 -11.53
N ASN A 6 -16.67 -27.03 -10.74
CA ASN A 6 -16.92 -27.37 -9.35
C ASN A 6 -16.60 -26.16 -8.47
N ILE A 7 -17.54 -25.77 -7.60
CA ILE A 7 -17.41 -24.61 -6.72
C ILE A 7 -17.18 -25.09 -5.29
N TYR A 8 -16.21 -24.46 -4.61
CA TYR A 8 -15.84 -24.69 -3.23
C TYR A 8 -15.92 -23.36 -2.48
N SER A 9 -16.91 -23.22 -1.58
CA SER A 9 -17.09 -21.99 -0.80
C SER A 9 -16.04 -21.90 0.29
N LEU A 10 -15.20 -20.87 0.24
CA LEU A 10 -14.24 -20.57 1.30
C LEU A 10 -14.88 -19.66 2.38
N SER A 11 -15.80 -18.80 1.96
CA SER A 11 -16.54 -17.87 2.80
C SER A 11 -17.67 -17.21 2.01
N ASP A 12 -18.57 -16.50 2.70
CA ASP A 12 -19.64 -15.73 2.07
C ASP A 12 -19.13 -14.77 0.97
N GLY A 13 -19.44 -15.12 -0.28
CA GLY A 13 -19.09 -14.32 -1.46
C GLY A 13 -17.66 -14.52 -1.98
N ILE A 14 -16.92 -15.53 -1.50
CA ILE A 14 -15.64 -15.94 -2.08
C ILE A 14 -15.68 -17.44 -2.40
N ASP A 15 -15.60 -17.73 -3.69
CA ASP A 15 -15.67 -19.08 -4.22
C ASP A 15 -14.32 -19.46 -4.84
N ALA A 16 -13.72 -20.55 -4.36
CA ALA A 16 -12.73 -21.28 -5.13
C ALA A 16 -13.46 -22.16 -6.15
N PHE A 17 -12.84 -22.42 -7.30
CA PHE A 17 -13.42 -23.27 -8.32
C PHE A 17 -12.38 -24.05 -9.11
N VAL A 18 -12.80 -25.19 -9.64
CA VAL A 18 -12.00 -26.04 -10.52
C VAL A 18 -12.79 -26.28 -11.80
N VAL A 19 -12.16 -25.99 -12.94
CA VAL A 19 -12.68 -26.32 -14.26
C VAL A 19 -12.24 -27.74 -14.58
N THR A 20 -13.21 -28.66 -14.62
CA THR A 20 -12.96 -30.05 -15.00
C THR A 20 -12.77 -30.17 -16.50
N ARG A 21 -12.12 -31.25 -16.93
CA ARG A 21 -11.87 -31.56 -18.32
C ARG A 21 -13.16 -31.81 -19.11
N GLY A 22 -14.22 -32.32 -18.45
CA GLY A 22 -15.49 -32.69 -19.10
C GLY A 22 -15.37 -33.90 -20.02
N ASP A 23 -16.25 -34.02 -21.02
CA ASP A 23 -16.31 -35.11 -22.01
C ASP A 23 -15.04 -35.20 -22.89
N ALA A 24 -13.98 -35.80 -22.34
CA ALA A 24 -12.70 -36.00 -23.02
C ALA A 24 -12.79 -37.07 -24.12
N ARG A 25 -12.52 -36.69 -25.37
CA ARG A 25 -12.41 -37.60 -26.52
C ARG A 25 -10.94 -37.95 -26.74
N GLN A 26 -10.59 -39.20 -26.49
CA GLN A 26 -9.28 -39.73 -26.90
C GLN A 26 -9.26 -39.92 -28.43
N PRO A 27 -8.12 -39.72 -29.12
CA PRO A 27 -6.77 -39.52 -28.59
C PRO A 27 -6.33 -38.04 -28.45
N ASP A 28 -7.22 -37.07 -28.58
CA ASP A 28 -6.84 -35.65 -28.58
C ASP A 28 -6.36 -35.18 -27.19
N PRO A 29 -5.09 -34.73 -27.05
CA PRO A 29 -4.50 -34.32 -25.77
C PRO A 29 -5.06 -32.99 -25.25
N TYR A 30 -5.82 -32.25 -26.06
CA TYR A 30 -6.52 -31.02 -25.69
C TYR A 30 -8.02 -31.24 -25.45
N SER A 31 -8.54 -32.42 -25.77
CA SER A 31 -9.97 -32.70 -25.71
C SER A 31 -10.56 -32.44 -24.33
N GLY A 32 -11.69 -31.74 -24.31
CA GLY A 32 -12.37 -31.27 -23.10
C GLY A 32 -12.43 -29.75 -23.05
N ILE A 33 -12.35 -29.17 -21.86
CA ILE A 33 -12.32 -27.72 -21.67
C ILE A 33 -10.89 -27.27 -21.34
N ASN A 34 -10.30 -26.43 -22.19
CA ASN A 34 -8.96 -25.88 -21.99
C ASN A 34 -8.95 -24.35 -22.16
N VAL A 35 -8.75 -23.62 -21.05
CA VAL A 35 -8.69 -22.15 -21.05
C VAL A 35 -7.26 -21.60 -21.18
N CYS A 36 -6.26 -22.48 -21.24
CA CYS A 36 -4.85 -22.10 -21.32
C CYS A 36 -4.45 -21.76 -22.76
N HIS A 37 -4.07 -20.50 -22.99
CA HIS A 37 -3.83 -19.93 -24.32
C HIS A 37 -2.40 -20.08 -24.84
N TYR A 38 -1.52 -20.80 -24.14
CA TYR A 38 -0.08 -20.87 -24.45
C TYR A 38 0.48 -22.30 -24.53
N VAL A 39 -0.38 -23.31 -24.71
CA VAL A 39 -0.01 -24.73 -24.78
C VAL A 39 -0.20 -25.37 -26.16
N ASN A 40 -0.25 -24.55 -27.22
CA ASN A 40 -0.42 -24.96 -28.63
C ASN A 40 -1.75 -25.66 -28.96
N ASP A 41 -2.80 -25.38 -28.20
CA ASP A 41 -4.17 -25.75 -28.55
C ASP A 41 -4.71 -24.83 -29.66
N ASP A 42 -5.78 -25.23 -30.34
CA ASP A 42 -6.48 -24.40 -31.33
C ASP A 42 -7.03 -23.13 -30.64
N PRO A 43 -6.65 -21.92 -31.09
CA PRO A 43 -7.18 -20.68 -30.54
C PRO A 43 -8.71 -20.59 -30.56
N ALA A 44 -9.40 -21.24 -31.50
CA ALA A 44 -10.86 -21.31 -31.51
C ALA A 44 -11.39 -22.13 -30.33
N HIS A 45 -10.81 -23.32 -30.11
CA HIS A 45 -11.15 -24.18 -28.99
C HIS A 45 -10.92 -23.49 -27.63
N VAL A 46 -9.81 -22.75 -27.48
CA VAL A 46 -9.51 -21.98 -26.27
C VAL A 46 -10.55 -20.87 -26.05
N ARG A 47 -10.95 -20.14 -27.10
CA ARG A 47 -11.99 -19.10 -26.98
C ARG A 47 -13.33 -19.70 -26.56
N ASP A 48 -13.75 -20.80 -27.17
CA ASP A 48 -15.01 -21.48 -26.85
C ASP A 48 -15.00 -22.02 -25.42
N SER A 49 -13.90 -22.64 -25.00
CA SER A 49 -13.68 -23.10 -23.62
C SER A 49 -13.77 -21.95 -22.62
N ARG A 50 -13.14 -20.80 -22.91
CA ARG A 50 -13.23 -19.60 -22.06
C ARG A 50 -14.66 -19.10 -21.96
N ALA A 51 -15.40 -19.03 -23.07
CA ALA A 51 -16.78 -18.57 -23.07
C ALA A 51 -17.69 -19.49 -22.23
N VAL A 52 -17.46 -20.82 -22.27
CA VAL A 52 -18.18 -21.80 -21.42
C VAL A 52 -17.90 -21.55 -19.94
N VAL A 53 -16.63 -21.39 -19.55
CA VAL A 53 -16.24 -21.15 -18.16
C VAL A 53 -16.75 -19.80 -17.65
N CYS A 54 -16.70 -18.75 -18.47
CA CYS A 54 -17.24 -17.45 -18.09
C CYS A 54 -18.77 -17.50 -17.87
N ARG A 55 -19.50 -18.23 -18.72
CA ARG A 55 -20.94 -18.47 -18.54
C ARG A 55 -21.23 -19.25 -17.26
N SER A 56 -20.48 -20.32 -16.96
CA SER A 56 -20.69 -21.11 -15.73
C SER A 56 -20.40 -20.30 -14.47
N LEU A 57 -19.44 -19.38 -14.53
CA LEU A 57 -19.12 -18.45 -13.46
C LEU A 57 -20.01 -17.20 -13.41
N GLY A 58 -20.86 -16.96 -14.42
CA GLY A 58 -21.69 -15.75 -14.48
C GLY A 58 -20.87 -14.45 -14.58
N ILE A 59 -19.74 -14.48 -15.29
CA ILE A 59 -18.85 -13.32 -15.49
C ILE A 59 -18.68 -13.01 -16.99
N GLY A 60 -18.38 -11.76 -17.31
CA GLY A 60 -17.95 -11.39 -18.66
C GLY A 60 -16.58 -12.00 -19.00
N GLU A 61 -16.32 -12.26 -20.27
CA GLU A 61 -15.08 -12.93 -20.75
C GLU A 61 -13.80 -12.18 -20.36
N ASP A 62 -13.85 -10.86 -20.35
CA ASP A 62 -12.74 -10.02 -19.92
C ASP A 62 -12.38 -10.29 -18.45
N ASN A 63 -13.32 -10.71 -17.60
CA ASN A 63 -13.10 -10.88 -16.16
C ASN A 63 -12.49 -12.23 -15.77
N LEU A 64 -12.08 -13.07 -16.73
CA LEU A 64 -11.35 -14.31 -16.48
C LEU A 64 -9.86 -14.13 -16.77
N VAL A 65 -9.08 -13.96 -15.71
CA VAL A 65 -7.63 -13.75 -15.75
C VAL A 65 -6.90 -15.09 -15.73
N VAL A 66 -6.12 -15.36 -16.78
CA VAL A 66 -5.32 -16.59 -16.94
C VAL A 66 -3.88 -16.17 -17.22
N PRO A 67 -2.97 -16.20 -16.23
CA PRO A 67 -1.59 -15.76 -16.40
C PRO A 67 -0.80 -16.69 -17.34
N ARG A 68 0.23 -16.18 -18.00
CA ARG A 68 1.21 -17.01 -18.71
C ARG A 68 2.35 -17.41 -17.76
N GLN A 69 2.25 -18.62 -17.24
CA GLN A 69 3.13 -19.23 -16.22
C GLN A 69 4.45 -19.72 -16.81
N ILE A 70 5.53 -19.62 -16.03
CA ILE A 70 6.90 -20.02 -16.44
C ILE A 70 7.64 -20.87 -15.39
N HIS A 71 6.94 -21.35 -14.36
CA HIS A 71 7.51 -22.07 -13.20
C HIS A 71 8.50 -21.22 -12.38
N SER A 72 8.27 -19.91 -12.32
CA SER A 72 8.97 -18.94 -11.48
C SER A 72 8.37 -18.86 -10.06
N ALA A 73 8.92 -17.97 -9.24
CA ALA A 73 8.31 -17.53 -7.98
C ALA A 73 7.73 -16.10 -8.09
N ASP A 74 7.52 -15.60 -9.32
CA ASP A 74 7.07 -14.23 -9.56
C ASP A 74 5.55 -14.09 -9.41
N VAL A 75 5.13 -12.99 -8.78
CA VAL A 75 3.74 -12.71 -8.42
C VAL A 75 3.31 -11.36 -9.03
N ALA A 76 2.17 -11.35 -9.71
CA ALA A 76 1.55 -10.12 -10.19
C ALA A 76 0.43 -9.66 -9.24
N ILE A 77 0.44 -8.38 -8.86
CA ILE A 77 -0.70 -7.75 -8.18
C ILE A 77 -1.55 -7.01 -9.22
N LEU A 78 -2.79 -7.43 -9.38
CA LEU A 78 -3.72 -6.88 -10.35
C LEU A 78 -4.59 -5.80 -9.69
N ILE A 79 -4.29 -4.52 -10.00
CA ILE A 79 -4.87 -3.33 -9.37
C ILE A 79 -5.86 -2.59 -10.31
N GLY A 80 -5.79 -2.83 -11.63
CA GLY A 80 -6.67 -2.18 -12.61
C GLY A 80 -6.86 -3.03 -13.86
N GLY A 81 -8.13 -3.31 -14.20
CA GLY A 81 -8.54 -4.06 -15.39
C GLY A 81 -8.13 -5.54 -15.40
N PRO A 82 -8.94 -6.45 -15.96
CA PRO A 82 -8.62 -7.88 -15.94
C PRO A 82 -7.71 -8.29 -17.12
N SER A 83 -6.51 -7.70 -17.22
CA SER A 83 -5.50 -8.14 -18.20
C SER A 83 -4.70 -9.32 -17.65
N SER A 84 -4.57 -10.40 -18.42
CA SER A 84 -3.74 -11.56 -18.05
C SER A 84 -2.24 -11.21 -18.02
N PRO A 85 -1.56 -11.32 -16.86
CA PRO A 85 -0.14 -11.01 -16.78
C PRO A 85 0.72 -12.09 -17.44
N TYR A 86 1.89 -11.67 -17.92
CA TYR A 86 2.88 -12.54 -18.55
C TYR A 86 4.07 -12.78 -17.63
N GLY A 87 4.59 -14.02 -17.60
CA GLY A 87 5.84 -14.35 -16.91
C GLY A 87 5.71 -14.40 -15.39
N VAL A 88 4.53 -14.77 -14.89
CA VAL A 88 4.25 -14.89 -13.45
C VAL A 88 3.53 -16.20 -13.17
N ASP A 89 3.76 -16.73 -11.98
CA ASP A 89 3.18 -18.00 -11.52
C ASP A 89 2.17 -17.80 -10.39
N ALA A 90 1.98 -16.58 -9.92
CA ALA A 90 0.83 -16.23 -9.09
C ALA A 90 0.23 -14.86 -9.44
N VAL A 91 -1.05 -14.71 -9.12
CA VAL A 91 -1.81 -13.47 -9.27
C VAL A 91 -2.52 -13.18 -7.95
N VAL A 92 -2.43 -11.93 -7.49
CA VAL A 92 -3.15 -11.42 -6.31
C VAL A 92 -4.04 -10.25 -6.74
N THR A 93 -5.25 -10.16 -6.22
CA THR A 93 -6.13 -9.02 -6.49
C THR A 93 -7.09 -8.72 -5.35
N THR A 94 -7.59 -7.49 -5.34
CA THR A 94 -8.69 -7.01 -4.49
C THR A 94 -9.94 -6.65 -5.30
N LEU A 95 -10.00 -7.02 -6.58
CA LEU A 95 -11.15 -6.77 -7.46
C LEU A 95 -12.29 -7.77 -7.19
N SER A 96 -13.53 -7.30 -7.19
CA SER A 96 -14.73 -8.17 -7.16
C SER A 96 -15.27 -8.41 -8.56
N GLY A 97 -15.82 -9.61 -8.77
CA GLY A 97 -16.35 -10.04 -10.07
C GLY A 97 -15.27 -10.36 -11.10
N VAL A 98 -14.00 -10.42 -10.69
CA VAL A 98 -12.87 -10.88 -11.50
C VAL A 98 -12.44 -12.24 -10.95
N ALA A 99 -12.43 -13.25 -11.83
CA ALA A 99 -11.90 -14.57 -11.53
C ALA A 99 -10.43 -14.59 -11.90
N ILE A 100 -9.57 -14.88 -10.93
CA ILE A 100 -8.15 -15.15 -11.15
C ILE A 100 -7.90 -16.64 -10.96
N GLY A 101 -6.93 -17.21 -11.66
CA GLY A 101 -6.59 -18.62 -11.48
C GLY A 101 -5.29 -19.00 -12.15
N VAL A 102 -4.93 -20.26 -12.03
CA VAL A 102 -3.72 -20.84 -12.62
C VAL A 102 -4.04 -22.11 -13.40
N SER A 103 -3.28 -22.33 -14.47
CA SER A 103 -3.42 -23.49 -15.35
C SER A 103 -2.40 -24.56 -14.96
N THR A 104 -2.84 -25.77 -14.64
CA THR A 104 -1.97 -26.87 -14.21
C THR A 104 -2.26 -28.15 -14.98
N ALA A 105 -1.22 -28.98 -15.13
CA ALA A 105 -1.36 -30.38 -15.44
C ALA A 105 -0.30 -31.08 -14.60
N ASP A 106 -0.71 -31.59 -13.43
CA ASP A 106 0.09 -32.17 -12.34
C ASP A 106 0.63 -31.21 -11.27
N CYS A 107 1.11 -30.01 -11.60
CA CYS A 107 1.59 -29.05 -10.60
C CYS A 107 0.50 -28.64 -9.59
N VAL A 108 0.87 -28.20 -8.39
CA VAL A 108 -0.06 -27.90 -7.29
C VAL A 108 -0.67 -26.51 -7.48
N PRO A 109 -1.99 -26.39 -7.75
CA PRO A 109 -2.66 -25.10 -7.75
C PRO A 109 -3.15 -24.75 -6.35
N VAL A 110 -2.78 -23.59 -5.84
CA VAL A 110 -3.26 -23.08 -4.55
C VAL A 110 -4.00 -21.78 -4.77
N VAL A 111 -5.24 -21.69 -4.30
CA VAL A 111 -5.96 -20.42 -4.24
C VAL A 111 -6.16 -20.03 -2.79
N MET A 112 -6.06 -18.73 -2.51
CA MET A 112 -6.07 -18.20 -1.15
C MET A 112 -6.98 -16.98 -1.07
N ALA A 113 -7.61 -16.78 0.07
CA ALA A 113 -8.41 -15.60 0.34
C ALA A 113 -8.33 -15.18 1.80
N ASP A 114 -8.24 -13.87 2.02
CA ASP A 114 -8.63 -13.27 3.29
C ASP A 114 -9.95 -12.52 3.06
N VAL A 115 -10.99 -13.03 3.70
CA VAL A 115 -12.37 -12.53 3.58
C VAL A 115 -12.51 -11.12 4.13
N SER A 116 -11.81 -10.84 5.22
CA SER A 116 -11.94 -9.59 5.98
C SER A 116 -11.38 -8.41 5.20
N SER A 117 -10.23 -8.61 4.55
CA SER A 117 -9.58 -7.63 3.67
C SER A 117 -10.07 -7.70 2.22
N GLY A 118 -10.75 -8.80 1.85
CA GLY A 118 -11.27 -9.04 0.51
C GLY A 118 -10.17 -9.29 -0.52
N VAL A 119 -9.00 -9.76 -0.08
CA VAL A 119 -7.86 -10.11 -0.94
C VAL A 119 -8.01 -11.56 -1.38
N ILE A 120 -7.86 -11.82 -2.68
CA ILE A 120 -7.82 -13.18 -3.25
C ILE A 120 -6.54 -13.40 -4.04
N ALA A 121 -6.07 -14.64 -4.09
CA ALA A 121 -4.87 -15.03 -4.83
C ALA A 121 -5.00 -16.41 -5.47
N ALA A 122 -4.26 -16.62 -6.56
CA ALA A 122 -4.09 -17.92 -7.19
C ALA A 122 -2.61 -18.12 -7.53
N ALA A 123 -2.03 -19.24 -7.10
CA ALA A 123 -0.62 -19.57 -7.22
C ALA A 123 -0.41 -20.96 -7.83
N HIS A 124 0.57 -21.04 -8.73
CA HIS A 124 1.03 -22.24 -9.39
C HIS A 124 2.32 -22.74 -8.75
N ALA A 125 2.22 -23.79 -7.96
CA ALA A 125 3.34 -24.43 -7.30
C ALA A 125 3.73 -25.73 -8.03
N GLY A 126 4.45 -25.59 -9.16
CA GLY A 126 5.29 -26.67 -9.65
C GLY A 126 6.53 -26.84 -8.78
N TRP A 127 7.23 -27.98 -8.85
CA TRP A 127 8.35 -28.27 -7.94
C TRP A 127 9.43 -27.16 -7.91
N ARG A 128 9.76 -26.55 -9.06
CA ARG A 128 10.69 -25.41 -9.14
C ARG A 128 10.16 -24.17 -8.43
N GLY A 129 8.92 -23.80 -8.70
CA GLY A 129 8.28 -22.62 -8.10
C GLY A 129 8.06 -22.80 -6.60
N ALA A 130 7.68 -24.00 -6.16
CA ALA A 130 7.50 -24.36 -4.76
C ALA A 130 8.81 -24.18 -3.99
N LEU A 131 9.92 -24.76 -4.47
CA LEU A 131 11.24 -24.59 -3.85
C LEU A 131 11.79 -23.16 -3.94
N ALA A 132 11.39 -22.40 -4.97
CA ALA A 132 11.78 -21.00 -5.16
C ALA A 132 10.95 -20.01 -4.33
N GLY A 133 9.94 -20.48 -3.59
CA GLY A 133 9.18 -19.68 -2.66
C GLY A 133 7.91 -19.02 -3.22
N ILE A 134 7.25 -19.62 -4.23
CA ILE A 134 6.05 -19.02 -4.84
C ILE A 134 4.90 -18.82 -3.84
N ILE A 135 4.75 -19.71 -2.84
CA ILE A 135 3.67 -19.63 -1.85
C ILE A 135 3.94 -18.48 -0.88
N GLU A 136 5.17 -18.40 -0.38
CA GLU A 136 5.68 -17.33 0.47
C GLU A 136 5.52 -15.97 -0.22
N ASN A 137 5.99 -15.86 -1.47
CA ASN A 137 5.87 -14.63 -2.25
C ASN A 137 4.39 -14.25 -2.49
N THR A 138 3.51 -15.24 -2.66
CA THR A 138 2.07 -14.98 -2.83
C THR A 138 1.45 -14.47 -1.53
N ILE A 139 1.77 -15.07 -0.38
CA ILE A 139 1.30 -14.60 0.93
C ILE A 139 1.81 -13.18 1.20
N VAL A 140 3.08 -12.88 0.91
CA VAL A 140 3.63 -11.52 1.01
C VAL A 140 2.82 -10.55 0.15
N ALA A 141 2.57 -10.88 -1.12
CA ALA A 141 1.76 -10.04 -2.01
C ALA A 141 0.30 -9.88 -1.53
N MET A 142 -0.28 -10.90 -0.89
CA MET A 142 -1.60 -10.79 -0.26
C MET A 142 -1.57 -9.84 0.94
N VAL A 143 -0.56 -9.95 1.80
CA VAL A 143 -0.37 -9.07 2.96
C VAL A 143 -0.14 -7.62 2.51
N ASP A 144 0.56 -7.41 1.39
CA ASP A 144 0.73 -6.09 0.75
C ASP A 144 -0.60 -5.47 0.32
N CYS A 145 -1.55 -6.32 -0.07
CA CYS A 145 -2.92 -5.93 -0.41
C CYS A 145 -3.83 -5.79 0.80
N GLY A 146 -3.32 -6.03 2.02
CA GLY A 146 -4.04 -5.86 3.28
C GLY A 146 -4.49 -7.16 3.95
N ALA A 147 -4.07 -8.33 3.44
CA ALA A 147 -4.41 -9.61 4.07
C ALA A 147 -3.75 -9.81 5.44
N SER A 148 -4.45 -10.50 6.33
CA SER A 148 -3.93 -11.02 7.60
C SER A 148 -3.64 -12.51 7.46
N VAL A 149 -2.41 -12.94 7.69
CA VAL A 149 -1.99 -14.33 7.42
C VAL A 149 -2.82 -15.38 8.17
N PRO A 150 -3.12 -15.23 9.48
CA PRO A 150 -3.98 -16.19 10.19
C PRO A 150 -5.42 -16.27 9.64
N GLU A 151 -5.89 -15.22 8.95
CA GLU A 151 -7.23 -15.15 8.36
C GLU A 151 -7.26 -15.70 6.92
N ILE A 152 -6.10 -16.05 6.35
CA ILE A 152 -6.04 -16.62 5.01
C ILE A 152 -6.63 -18.03 5.05
N LYS A 153 -7.62 -18.25 4.19
CA LYS A 153 -8.12 -19.56 3.83
C LYS A 153 -7.51 -20.00 2.51
N ALA A 154 -7.00 -21.21 2.46
CA ALA A 154 -6.38 -21.79 1.28
C ALA A 154 -7.18 -22.99 0.77
N PHE A 155 -7.23 -23.15 -0.54
CA PHE A 155 -7.76 -24.32 -1.22
C PHE A 155 -6.72 -24.85 -2.21
N ILE A 156 -6.38 -26.12 -2.06
CA ILE A 156 -5.47 -26.85 -2.94
C ILE A 156 -6.32 -27.65 -3.93
N GLY A 157 -6.22 -27.29 -5.20
CA GLY A 157 -6.94 -27.97 -6.28
C GLY A 157 -6.32 -29.33 -6.65
N PRO A 158 -6.79 -29.96 -7.74
CA PRO A 158 -6.27 -31.25 -8.18
C PRO A 158 -4.81 -31.12 -8.64
N CYS A 159 -3.96 -32.03 -8.17
CA CYS A 159 -2.53 -32.07 -8.49
C CYS A 159 -2.05 -33.52 -8.52
N ILE A 160 -0.81 -33.77 -8.91
CA ILE A 160 -0.26 -35.15 -8.90
C ILE A 160 -0.06 -35.62 -7.45
N CYS A 161 -0.52 -36.82 -7.12
CA CYS A 161 -0.34 -37.36 -5.77
C CYS A 161 1.06 -37.96 -5.57
N ARG A 162 1.45 -38.14 -4.31
CA ARG A 162 2.71 -38.77 -3.90
C ARG A 162 3.03 -40.08 -4.63
N LYS A 163 2.06 -40.99 -4.76
CA LYS A 163 2.24 -42.28 -5.46
C LYS A 163 2.51 -42.16 -6.96
N CYS A 164 2.22 -41.00 -7.53
CA CYS A 164 2.28 -40.75 -8.97
C CYS A 164 3.46 -39.87 -9.38
N PHE A 165 4.00 -39.07 -8.46
CA PHE A 165 5.05 -38.09 -8.74
C PHE A 165 6.44 -38.67 -8.55
N GLU A 166 6.82 -39.51 -9.51
CA GLU A 166 8.16 -40.06 -9.63
C GLU A 166 9.16 -38.99 -10.13
N VAL A 167 10.28 -38.88 -9.43
CA VAL A 167 11.37 -37.94 -9.74
C VAL A 167 12.74 -38.64 -9.66
N GLY A 168 13.77 -38.01 -10.26
CA GLY A 168 15.15 -38.45 -10.10
C GLY A 168 15.74 -38.02 -8.75
N ASP A 169 16.89 -38.61 -8.39
CA ASP A 169 17.59 -38.34 -7.14
C ASP A 169 17.95 -36.85 -7.01
N GLU A 170 18.25 -36.19 -8.12
CA GLU A 170 18.61 -34.77 -8.18
C GLU A 170 17.46 -33.84 -7.77
N VAL A 171 16.21 -34.22 -8.04
CA VAL A 171 15.04 -33.45 -7.62
C VAL A 171 14.65 -33.82 -6.19
N ALA A 172 14.69 -35.12 -5.85
CA ALA A 172 14.35 -35.58 -4.50
C ALA A 172 15.26 -34.96 -3.44
N ALA A 173 16.56 -34.81 -3.71
CA ALA A 173 17.54 -34.21 -2.81
C ALA A 173 17.28 -32.72 -2.49
N LEU A 174 16.42 -32.04 -3.25
CA LEU A 174 16.05 -30.65 -2.99
C LEU A 174 14.91 -30.50 -1.98
N PHE A 175 14.19 -31.58 -1.69
CA PHE A 175 13.08 -31.59 -0.73
C PHE A 175 13.53 -32.16 0.61
N PRO A 176 12.96 -31.67 1.74
CA PRO A 176 13.15 -32.32 3.03
C PRO A 176 12.73 -33.79 3.01
N ASP A 177 13.49 -34.66 3.70
CA ASP A 177 13.29 -36.12 3.66
C ASP A 177 11.86 -36.56 4.03
N GLU A 178 11.17 -35.81 4.90
CA GLU A 178 9.78 -36.09 5.29
C GLU A 178 8.78 -36.04 4.13
N TYR A 179 9.10 -35.32 3.05
CA TYR A 179 8.28 -35.26 1.83
C TYR A 179 8.74 -36.24 0.74
N VAL A 180 9.79 -37.03 0.99
CA VAL A 180 10.38 -37.96 0.00
C VAL A 180 10.10 -39.40 0.41
N SER A 181 9.37 -40.13 -0.43
CA SER A 181 9.11 -41.56 -0.25
C SER A 181 10.11 -42.40 -1.06
N ARG A 182 10.88 -43.22 -0.34
CA ARG A 182 11.89 -44.14 -0.90
C ARG A 182 11.39 -45.58 -1.11
N ASN A 183 10.17 -45.88 -0.65
CA ASN A 183 9.60 -47.23 -0.59
C ASN A 183 8.40 -47.46 -1.53
N LEU A 184 8.13 -46.55 -2.46
CA LEU A 184 6.98 -46.64 -3.37
C LEU A 184 7.30 -47.24 -4.75
N GLY A 185 8.57 -47.54 -5.02
CA GLY A 185 9.02 -48.12 -6.29
C GLY A 185 10.54 -48.03 -6.43
N ALA A 186 11.05 -48.31 -7.63
CA ALA A 186 12.49 -48.24 -7.92
C ALA A 186 13.04 -46.80 -7.91
N LYS A 187 12.18 -45.80 -8.11
CA LYS A 187 12.55 -44.38 -8.08
C LYS A 187 11.88 -43.65 -6.92
N LEU A 188 12.47 -42.52 -6.55
CA LEU A 188 12.01 -41.66 -5.49
C LEU A 188 10.71 -40.94 -5.88
N HIS A 189 9.87 -40.72 -4.88
CA HIS A 189 8.59 -40.05 -5.04
C HIS A 189 8.51 -38.85 -4.10
N VAL A 190 8.03 -37.71 -4.59
CA VAL A 190 7.88 -36.49 -3.78
C VAL A 190 6.41 -36.21 -3.51
N ASP A 191 6.07 -35.89 -2.26
CA ASP A 191 4.76 -35.37 -1.89
C ASP A 191 4.74 -33.84 -2.02
N LEU A 192 4.59 -33.36 -3.25
CA LEU A 192 4.63 -31.92 -3.54
C LEU A 192 3.47 -31.15 -2.87
N ALA A 193 2.30 -31.79 -2.74
CA ALA A 193 1.15 -31.17 -2.08
C ALA A 193 1.38 -31.04 -0.57
N ALA A 194 1.92 -32.07 0.08
CA ALA A 194 2.28 -32.00 1.49
C ALA A 194 3.38 -30.95 1.74
N TYR A 195 4.38 -30.85 0.86
CA TYR A 195 5.40 -29.79 0.96
C TYR A 195 4.78 -28.39 0.87
N VAL A 196 3.91 -28.15 -0.11
CA VAL A 196 3.20 -26.86 -0.26
C VAL A 196 2.32 -26.56 0.95
N CYS A 197 1.64 -27.56 1.52
CA CYS A 197 0.87 -27.41 2.75
C CYS A 197 1.76 -27.03 3.94
N GLY A 198 2.90 -27.72 4.11
CA GLY A 198 3.89 -27.41 5.14
C GLY A 198 4.43 -25.99 5.01
N VAL A 199 4.64 -25.49 3.79
CA VAL A 199 5.04 -24.10 3.54
C VAL A 199 3.92 -23.12 3.95
N LEU A 200 2.65 -23.37 3.60
CA LEU A 200 1.52 -22.54 4.02
C LEU A 200 1.46 -22.42 5.55
N VAL A 201 1.52 -23.55 6.26
CA VAL A 201 1.53 -23.60 7.73
C VAL A 201 2.75 -22.90 8.30
N GLY A 202 3.93 -23.13 7.72
CA GLY A 202 5.18 -22.46 8.10
C GLY A 202 5.16 -20.95 7.93
N GLN A 203 4.33 -20.41 7.02
CA GLN A 203 4.09 -18.97 6.88
C GLN A 203 3.06 -18.42 7.88
N GLY A 204 2.38 -19.28 8.65
CA GLY A 204 1.40 -18.88 9.66
C GLY A 204 -0.06 -18.96 9.20
N VAL A 205 -0.35 -19.59 8.05
CA VAL A 205 -1.71 -19.98 7.69
C VAL A 205 -2.16 -21.09 8.64
N LEU A 206 -3.33 -20.95 9.25
CA LEU A 206 -3.85 -21.97 10.17
C LEU A 206 -4.16 -23.26 9.41
N ASP A 207 -3.80 -24.41 9.98
CA ASP A 207 -4.03 -25.73 9.35
C ASP A 207 -5.53 -25.96 9.06
N ASP A 208 -6.41 -25.59 9.99
CA ASP A 208 -7.88 -25.64 9.85
C ASP A 208 -8.42 -24.78 8.69
N ASN A 209 -7.63 -23.82 8.19
CA ASN A 209 -7.99 -22.94 7.09
C ASN A 209 -7.52 -23.48 5.72
N ILE A 210 -6.86 -24.64 5.67
CA ILE A 210 -6.36 -25.25 4.44
C ILE A 210 -7.26 -26.42 4.03
N GLN A 211 -7.82 -26.35 2.81
CA GLN A 211 -8.65 -27.40 2.23
C GLN A 211 -7.94 -28.07 1.04
N GLY A 212 -8.16 -29.37 0.87
CA GLY A 212 -7.58 -30.15 -0.23
C GLY A 212 -6.22 -30.80 0.13
N PRO A 213 -5.47 -31.35 -0.85
CA PRO A 213 -5.80 -31.45 -2.28
C PRO A 213 -7.02 -32.33 -2.56
N ILE A 214 -7.84 -31.94 -3.54
CA ILE A 214 -9.13 -32.61 -3.82
C ILE A 214 -9.04 -33.84 -4.75
N GLY A 215 -7.85 -34.22 -5.23
CA GLY A 215 -7.69 -35.41 -6.06
C GLY A 215 -6.41 -35.44 -6.88
N CYS A 216 -6.09 -36.62 -7.41
CA CYS A 216 -4.90 -36.84 -8.26
C CYS A 216 -5.19 -36.62 -9.75
N THR A 217 -4.46 -35.73 -10.42
CA THR A 217 -4.58 -35.49 -11.87
C THR A 217 -4.23 -36.71 -12.71
N ARG A 218 -3.16 -37.43 -12.35
CA ARG A 218 -2.69 -38.62 -13.09
C ARG A 218 -3.65 -39.82 -12.93
N CYS A 219 -4.23 -40.00 -11.74
CA CYS A 219 -5.17 -41.09 -11.46
C CYS A 219 -6.55 -40.84 -12.06
N ASN A 220 -6.96 -39.57 -12.21
CA ASN A 220 -8.30 -39.19 -12.70
C ASN A 220 -8.21 -38.45 -14.05
N PRO A 221 -7.72 -39.10 -15.12
CA PRO A 221 -7.46 -38.47 -16.42
C PRO A 221 -8.73 -38.07 -17.19
N GLN A 222 -9.89 -38.59 -16.77
CA GLN A 222 -11.20 -38.21 -17.32
C GLN A 222 -11.64 -36.85 -16.78
N SER A 223 -11.30 -36.53 -15.53
CA SER A 223 -11.71 -35.28 -14.87
C SER A 223 -10.66 -34.17 -15.01
N TYR A 224 -9.38 -34.51 -15.17
CA TYR A 224 -8.28 -33.54 -15.16
C TYR A 224 -7.22 -33.85 -16.22
N PHE A 225 -6.51 -32.81 -16.69
CA PHE A 225 -5.32 -32.98 -17.51
C PHE A 225 -4.10 -33.39 -16.67
N SER A 226 -3.25 -34.26 -17.22
CA SER A 226 -2.00 -34.72 -16.60
C SER A 226 -0.89 -34.76 -17.64
N ALA A 227 0.14 -33.92 -17.47
CA ALA A 227 1.28 -33.86 -18.37
C ALA A 227 2.14 -35.13 -18.27
N ARG A 228 2.17 -35.78 -17.12
CA ARG A 228 2.84 -37.07 -16.92
C ARG A 228 2.18 -38.21 -17.68
N ARG A 229 0.89 -38.09 -18.03
CA ARG A 229 0.14 -39.09 -18.79
C ARG A 229 0.04 -38.77 -20.27
N LEU A 230 -0.19 -37.49 -20.62
CA LEU A 230 -0.47 -37.05 -21.99
C LEU A 230 0.75 -36.38 -22.67
N GLY A 231 1.82 -36.12 -21.92
CA GLY A 231 2.94 -35.29 -22.37
C GLY A 231 2.72 -33.81 -22.08
N ILE A 232 3.77 -33.00 -22.28
CA ILE A 232 3.72 -31.55 -22.01
C ILE A 232 2.81 -30.79 -23.00
N ASN A 233 2.61 -31.34 -24.19
CA ASN A 233 1.76 -30.82 -25.26
C ASN A 233 0.33 -31.35 -25.10
N SER A 234 -0.34 -30.87 -24.06
CA SER A 234 -1.71 -31.23 -23.70
C SER A 234 -2.45 -30.03 -23.13
N GLY A 235 -3.76 -30.15 -22.90
CA GLY A 235 -4.54 -29.14 -22.18
C GLY A 235 -4.10 -28.93 -20.73
N ARG A 236 -4.72 -27.96 -20.06
CA ARG A 236 -4.49 -27.65 -18.64
C ARG A 236 -5.81 -27.56 -17.88
N THR A 237 -5.83 -28.13 -16.68
CA THR A 237 -6.88 -27.93 -15.69
C THR A 237 -6.74 -26.53 -15.11
N PHE A 238 -7.84 -25.80 -14.94
CA PHE A 238 -7.81 -24.44 -14.39
C PHE A 238 -8.43 -24.42 -12.99
N THR A 239 -7.64 -23.95 -12.03
CA THR A 239 -8.11 -23.74 -10.65
C THR A 239 -8.07 -22.24 -10.39
N GLY A 240 -9.19 -21.68 -9.94
CA GLY A 240 -9.33 -20.25 -9.74
C GLY A 240 -10.13 -19.89 -8.50
N ILE A 241 -10.19 -18.59 -8.25
CA ILE A 241 -10.93 -18.00 -7.15
C ILE A 241 -11.59 -16.70 -7.61
N ILE A 242 -12.79 -16.46 -7.11
CA ILE A 242 -13.57 -15.26 -7.42
C ILE A 242 -14.20 -14.71 -6.15
N ARG A 243 -14.05 -13.40 -5.95
CA ARG A 243 -14.86 -12.64 -5.00
C ARG A 243 -16.12 -12.14 -5.70
N ARG A 244 -17.26 -12.77 -5.45
CA ARG A 244 -18.56 -12.41 -6.04
C ARG A 244 -18.95 -10.98 -5.66
N LYS A 245 -19.66 -10.28 -6.55
CA LYS A 245 -20.31 -9.01 -6.20
C LYS A 245 -21.53 -9.34 -5.33
N LYS A 246 -21.67 -8.70 -4.15
CA LYS A 246 -22.90 -8.83 -3.35
C LYS A 246 -24.09 -8.35 -4.18
N ILE A 247 -24.99 -9.26 -4.53
CA ILE A 247 -26.29 -8.92 -5.10
C ILE A 247 -27.12 -8.38 -3.92
N LYS A 248 -27.52 -7.10 -3.96
CA LYS A 248 -28.60 -6.62 -3.10
C LYS A 248 -29.86 -7.33 -3.57
N MET A 249 -30.26 -8.43 -2.91
CA MET A 249 -31.62 -8.95 -3.03
C MET A 249 -32.57 -7.85 -2.54
N HIS A 250 -33.18 -7.12 -3.46
CA HIS A 250 -34.46 -6.49 -3.19
C HIS A 250 -35.46 -7.62 -3.11
N ILE A 251 -35.93 -7.93 -1.91
CA ILE A 251 -37.19 -8.65 -1.74
C ILE A 251 -38.26 -7.68 -2.27
N GLN A 252 -38.68 -7.88 -3.51
CA GLN A 252 -39.98 -7.42 -3.97
C GLN A 252 -40.87 -8.65 -4.07
N ASN A 253 -41.93 -8.62 -3.26
CA ASN A 253 -43.05 -9.54 -3.32
C ASN A 253 -43.59 -9.60 -4.76
N ALA A 254 -44.08 -10.79 -5.08
CA ALA A 254 -44.80 -11.09 -6.30
C ALA A 254 -45.87 -10.03 -6.60
N ASP A 255 -45.92 -9.58 -7.86
CA ASP A 255 -47.16 -9.51 -8.61
C ASP A 255 -46.88 -9.51 -10.12
N ASN A 256 -47.75 -10.25 -10.82
CA ASN A 256 -47.81 -10.41 -12.27
C ASN A 256 -47.82 -9.06 -13.01
N HIS A 257 -47.00 -8.94 -14.07
CA HIS A 257 -47.51 -8.68 -15.42
C HIS A 257 -46.40 -8.73 -16.48
N ASN A 258 -46.67 -9.50 -17.54
CA ASN A 258 -46.03 -9.37 -18.85
C ASN A 258 -46.09 -7.91 -19.34
N ILE A 259 -45.00 -7.41 -19.94
CA ILE A 259 -45.02 -6.58 -21.17
C ILE A 259 -43.60 -6.56 -21.76
N THR A 260 -43.57 -6.87 -23.06
CA THR A 260 -42.48 -6.71 -24.03
C THR A 260 -42.08 -5.24 -24.23
N GLY A 261 -40.80 -4.94 -24.43
CA GLY A 261 -40.40 -3.64 -25.00
C GLY A 261 -38.94 -3.29 -24.82
N GLY A 262 -38.18 -3.29 -25.92
CA GLY A 262 -36.86 -2.69 -25.99
C GLY A 262 -36.92 -1.18 -25.79
N GLY A 263 -35.95 -0.65 -25.04
CA GLY A 263 -35.80 0.78 -24.81
C GLY A 263 -34.47 1.08 -24.13
N LYS A 264 -33.57 1.74 -24.86
CA LYS A 264 -32.33 2.34 -24.34
C LYS A 264 -32.67 3.39 -23.27
N ARG A 265 -31.98 3.34 -22.11
CA ARG A 265 -31.34 4.46 -21.35
C ARG A 265 -31.07 4.03 -19.89
N PRO A 266 -30.18 4.71 -19.14
CA PRO A 266 -29.04 5.54 -19.53
C PRO A 266 -27.71 4.97 -19.01
N ALA A 267 -26.61 5.44 -19.62
CA ALA A 267 -25.30 5.37 -19.00
C ALA A 267 -25.28 6.16 -17.68
N SER A 268 -24.32 5.81 -16.82
CA SER A 268 -24.02 6.40 -15.52
C SER A 268 -25.04 6.14 -14.40
N GLU A 269 -24.84 5.05 -13.68
CA GLU A 269 -24.69 5.12 -12.22
C GLU A 269 -24.03 3.84 -11.65
N GLU A 270 -22.87 4.08 -11.03
CA GLU A 270 -22.22 3.28 -9.98
C GLU A 270 -21.61 1.89 -10.28
N VAL A 271 -20.56 1.88 -11.11
CA VAL A 271 -19.44 0.94 -10.92
C VAL A 271 -18.60 1.42 -9.73
N ARG A 272 -18.95 0.99 -8.50
CA ARG A 272 -18.16 1.29 -7.29
C ARG A 272 -16.82 0.54 -7.29
N SER A 273 -15.80 1.21 -7.82
CA SER A 273 -14.40 0.79 -7.87
C SER A 273 -13.75 0.54 -6.49
N SER A 274 -12.77 -0.38 -6.46
CA SER A 274 -11.96 -0.88 -5.33
C SER A 274 -10.95 0.14 -4.76
N LEU A 275 -11.26 1.44 -4.77
CA LEU A 275 -10.35 2.47 -4.29
C LEU A 275 -10.15 2.38 -2.77
N ARG A 276 -8.88 2.47 -2.34
CA ARG A 276 -8.48 2.77 -0.94
C ARG A 276 -9.30 3.95 -0.43
N ASP A 277 -9.70 3.88 0.84
CA ASP A 277 -10.38 5.01 1.49
C ASP A 277 -9.50 6.26 1.39
N SER A 278 -10.06 7.28 0.75
CA SER A 278 -9.40 8.55 0.47
C SER A 278 -9.47 9.52 1.64
N SER A 279 -10.17 9.17 2.73
CA SER A 279 -10.24 9.99 3.95
C SER A 279 -8.85 10.31 4.51
N ILE A 280 -7.99 9.30 4.70
CA ILE A 280 -6.63 9.51 5.20
C ILE A 280 -5.70 10.13 4.15
N GLU A 281 -5.88 9.81 2.87
CA GLU A 281 -5.10 10.44 1.81
C GLU A 281 -5.45 11.94 1.69
N LEU A 282 -6.72 12.31 1.92
CA LEU A 282 -7.13 13.70 2.08
C LEU A 282 -6.50 14.33 3.33
N LEU A 283 -6.46 13.62 4.46
CA LEU A 283 -5.78 14.11 5.66
C LEU A 283 -4.31 14.41 5.39
N ARG A 284 -3.63 13.59 4.59
CA ARG A 284 -2.24 13.84 4.17
C ARG A 284 -2.10 15.11 3.35
N ILE A 285 -3.04 15.36 2.43
CA ILE A 285 -3.09 16.60 1.66
C ILE A 285 -3.31 17.79 2.60
N VAL A 286 -4.30 17.71 3.50
CA VAL A 286 -4.59 18.78 4.47
C VAL A 286 -3.39 19.08 5.35
N ALA A 287 -2.74 18.04 5.88
CA ALA A 287 -1.54 18.18 6.69
C ALA A 287 -0.39 18.86 5.93
N MET A 288 -0.18 18.51 4.66
CA MET A 288 0.87 19.14 3.84
C MET A 288 0.51 20.58 3.50
N SER A 289 -0.75 20.84 3.18
CA SER A 289 -1.25 22.19 2.90
C SER A 289 -1.07 23.11 4.10
N MET A 290 -1.34 22.63 5.33
CA MET A 290 -1.03 23.37 6.55
C MET A 290 0.46 23.74 6.59
N ILE A 291 1.35 22.76 6.40
CA ILE A 291 2.81 23.01 6.39
C ILE A 291 3.20 24.04 5.33
N VAL A 292 2.67 23.95 4.11
CA VAL A 292 2.98 24.92 3.03
C VAL A 292 2.51 26.32 3.37
N VAL A 293 1.25 26.46 3.80
CA VAL A 293 0.68 27.75 4.19
C VAL A 293 1.50 28.38 5.33
N HIS A 294 2.02 27.58 6.26
CA HIS A 294 2.92 28.06 7.30
C HIS A 294 4.12 28.81 6.73
N HIS A 295 4.85 28.18 5.82
CA HIS A 295 6.10 28.71 5.29
C HIS A 295 5.85 29.96 4.46
N PHE A 296 4.75 29.99 3.69
CA PHE A 296 4.38 31.17 2.93
C PHE A 296 4.05 32.37 3.84
N VAL A 297 3.32 32.13 4.93
CA VAL A 297 2.98 33.20 5.88
C VAL A 297 4.22 33.66 6.65
N VAL A 298 5.05 32.75 7.16
CA VAL A 298 6.18 33.09 8.02
C VAL A 298 7.39 33.60 7.24
N HIS A 299 7.72 33.00 6.11
CA HIS A 299 8.91 33.35 5.32
C HIS A 299 8.59 34.23 4.12
N GLY A 300 7.43 34.03 3.49
CA GLY A 300 6.98 34.77 2.31
C GLY A 300 6.29 36.10 2.60
N SER A 301 6.25 36.59 3.84
CA SER A 301 5.64 37.88 4.21
C SER A 301 6.55 38.70 5.12
N THR A 302 6.17 39.96 5.40
CA THR A 302 6.83 40.80 6.41
C THR A 302 6.23 40.65 7.82
N TYR A 303 5.27 39.75 8.01
CA TYR A 303 4.67 39.55 9.32
C TYR A 303 5.66 38.90 10.29
N ASP A 304 5.96 39.61 11.38
CA ASP A 304 6.73 39.04 12.48
C ASP A 304 5.79 38.24 13.40
N TYR A 305 5.93 36.93 13.38
CA TYR A 305 5.17 36.01 14.22
C TYR A 305 5.38 36.24 15.72
N LYS A 306 6.47 36.90 16.13
CA LYS A 306 6.78 37.22 17.53
C LYS A 306 6.05 38.46 18.04
N VAL A 307 5.63 39.36 17.15
CA VAL A 307 5.13 40.70 17.52
C VAL A 307 3.67 40.92 17.07
N SER A 308 3.25 40.32 15.97
CA SER A 308 2.00 40.69 15.27
C SER A 308 0.72 40.02 15.81
N GLY A 309 0.76 39.36 16.97
CA GLY A 309 -0.43 38.72 17.58
C GLY A 309 -0.97 37.50 16.83
N LEU A 310 -0.24 36.96 15.86
CA LEU A 310 -0.64 35.84 14.98
C LEU A 310 -0.78 34.47 15.66
N GLY A 311 -0.71 34.39 16.99
CA GLY A 311 -0.84 33.15 17.75
C GLY A 311 -2.01 32.30 17.28
N LEU A 312 -3.17 32.90 16.99
CA LEU A 312 -4.38 32.17 16.57
C LEU A 312 -4.22 31.47 15.20
N GLN A 313 -3.68 32.19 14.21
CA GLN A 313 -3.54 31.69 12.83
C GLN A 313 -2.41 30.66 12.75
N ASN A 314 -1.32 30.89 13.48
CA ASN A 314 -0.20 29.95 13.55
C ASN A 314 -0.56 28.65 14.27
N SER A 315 -1.41 28.71 15.30
CA SER A 315 -1.76 27.54 16.12
C SER A 315 -2.39 26.40 15.33
N PHE A 316 -3.28 26.70 14.39
CA PHE A 316 -3.95 25.70 13.56
C PHE A 316 -3.01 25.07 12.52
N ILE A 317 -2.05 25.85 12.06
CA ILE A 317 -1.15 25.50 10.97
C ILE A 317 -0.06 24.51 11.45
N TYR A 318 0.38 24.60 12.71
CA TYR A 318 1.39 23.69 13.28
C TYR A 318 0.93 22.23 13.46
N TYR A 319 -0.38 21.95 13.31
CA TYR A 319 -0.90 20.58 13.40
C TYR A 319 -0.40 19.67 12.26
N GLY A 320 -0.02 20.25 11.11
CA GLY A 320 0.34 19.50 9.91
C GLY A 320 1.43 18.46 10.11
N VAL A 321 2.53 18.83 10.80
CA VAL A 321 3.65 17.90 11.07
C VAL A 321 3.19 16.74 11.95
N ASN A 322 2.44 17.02 13.02
CA ASN A 322 1.92 16.01 13.93
C ASN A 322 0.99 15.03 13.21
N LEU A 323 0.09 15.54 12.35
CA LEU A 323 -0.83 14.73 11.56
C LEU A 323 -0.09 13.72 10.65
N PHE A 324 1.00 14.13 10.01
CA PHE A 324 1.81 13.24 9.16
C PHE A 324 2.37 12.02 9.92
N ILE A 325 2.88 12.26 11.13
CA ILE A 325 3.46 11.19 11.95
C ILE A 325 2.37 10.34 12.59
N LEU A 326 1.24 10.93 13.00
CA LEU A 326 0.07 10.20 13.48
C LEU A 326 -0.46 9.22 12.42
N ILE A 327 -0.52 9.63 11.15
CA ILE A 327 -0.87 8.72 10.03
C ILE A 327 0.11 7.54 9.97
N SER A 328 1.41 7.82 10.07
CA SER A 328 2.45 6.79 10.02
C SER A 328 2.33 5.79 11.18
N GLY A 329 2.05 6.27 12.39
CA GLY A 329 1.82 5.44 13.58
C GLY A 329 0.55 4.60 13.50
N TYR A 330 -0.53 5.19 13.00
CA TYR A 330 -1.82 4.51 12.85
C TYR A 330 -1.73 3.31 11.90
N TYR A 331 -1.10 3.47 10.74
CA TYR A 331 -0.94 2.34 9.81
C TYR A 331 0.22 1.42 10.19
N GLY A 332 1.22 1.95 10.87
CA GLY A 332 2.47 1.27 11.16
C GLY A 332 3.41 1.29 9.95
N ILE A 333 4.68 1.60 10.19
CA ILE A 333 5.74 1.50 9.19
C ILE A 333 6.27 0.08 9.21
N ARG A 334 6.21 -0.60 8.07
CA ARG A 334 6.91 -1.86 7.81
C ARG A 334 8.11 -1.58 6.92
N VAL A 335 9.31 -1.90 7.40
CA VAL A 335 10.55 -1.61 6.67
C VAL A 335 10.70 -2.62 5.55
N ARG A 336 10.71 -2.12 4.31
CA ARG A 336 11.00 -2.92 3.13
C ARG A 336 12.04 -2.24 2.29
N TRP A 337 13.03 -3.00 1.82
CA TRP A 337 14.07 -2.46 0.95
C TRP A 337 13.52 -1.70 -0.25
N LYS A 338 12.47 -2.23 -0.89
CA LYS A 338 11.83 -1.55 -2.03
C LYS A 338 11.27 -0.18 -1.65
N SER A 339 10.52 -0.10 -0.55
CA SER A 339 9.92 1.15 -0.08
C SER A 339 10.98 2.15 0.36
N PHE A 340 12.01 1.67 1.07
CA PHE A 340 13.13 2.47 1.54
C PHE A 340 13.96 3.03 0.38
N LEU A 341 14.35 2.19 -0.58
CA LEU A 341 15.08 2.62 -1.78
C LEU A 341 14.24 3.58 -2.63
N LEU A 342 12.92 3.38 -2.71
CA LEU A 342 12.04 4.30 -3.42
C LEU A 342 11.96 5.67 -2.72
N LEU A 343 11.95 5.71 -1.39
CA LEU A 343 12.07 6.94 -0.62
C LEU A 343 13.40 7.64 -0.91
N LEU A 344 14.52 6.90 -0.88
CA LEU A 344 15.86 7.43 -1.20
C LEU A 344 15.93 8.04 -2.60
N VAL A 345 15.46 7.29 -3.61
CA VAL A 345 15.41 7.77 -5.00
C VAL A 345 14.53 9.01 -5.13
N THR A 346 13.43 9.08 -4.36
CA THR A 346 12.56 10.25 -4.36
C THR A 346 13.26 11.47 -3.78
N VAL A 347 13.92 11.35 -2.63
CA VAL A 347 14.69 12.45 -2.03
C VAL A 347 15.81 12.90 -2.98
N MET A 348 16.59 11.97 -3.53
CA MET A 348 17.66 12.27 -4.50
C MET A 348 17.13 13.00 -5.73
N PHE A 349 16.02 12.54 -6.30
CA PHE A 349 15.41 13.17 -7.47
C PHE A 349 15.03 14.62 -7.18
N PHE A 350 14.40 14.88 -6.03
CA PHE A 350 14.01 16.25 -5.68
C PHE A 350 15.20 17.13 -5.27
N ILE A 351 16.30 16.59 -4.72
CA ILE A 351 17.56 17.35 -4.56
C ILE A 351 18.03 17.85 -5.92
N VAL A 352 18.15 16.96 -6.91
CA VAL A 352 18.60 17.34 -8.25
C VAL A 352 17.68 18.39 -8.86
N VAL A 353 16.36 18.18 -8.79
CA VAL A 353 15.38 19.15 -9.32
C VAL A 353 15.52 20.50 -8.64
N ASP A 354 15.61 20.53 -7.31
CA ASP A 354 15.69 21.77 -6.55
C ASP A 354 17.01 22.51 -6.82
N THR A 355 18.16 21.82 -6.80
CA THR A 355 19.45 22.43 -7.13
C THR A 355 19.46 22.97 -8.56
N VAL A 356 18.94 22.23 -9.54
CA VAL A 356 18.85 22.72 -10.92
C VAL A 356 17.97 23.96 -11.02
N CYS A 357 16.85 23.99 -10.29
CA CYS A 357 15.93 25.13 -10.28
C CYS A 357 16.59 26.37 -9.68
N ASP A 358 17.16 26.24 -8.48
CA ASP A 358 17.90 27.28 -7.76
C ASP A 358 19.05 27.87 -8.60
N ARG A 359 19.88 27.02 -9.22
CA ARG A 359 20.97 27.48 -10.10
C ARG A 359 20.45 28.17 -11.36
N SER A 360 19.37 27.67 -11.95
CA SER A 360 18.76 28.28 -13.14
C SER A 360 18.20 29.67 -12.83
N LEU A 361 17.54 29.84 -11.68
CA LEU A 361 17.02 31.13 -11.21
C LEU A 361 18.15 32.10 -10.89
N THR A 362 19.17 31.65 -10.14
CA THR A 362 20.37 32.43 -9.85
C THR A 362 21.09 32.87 -11.13
N TRP A 363 21.17 32.01 -12.14
CA TRP A 363 21.76 32.35 -13.44
C TRP A 363 20.94 33.41 -14.17
N MET A 364 19.60 33.30 -14.17
CA MET A 364 18.74 34.32 -14.76
C MET A 364 18.86 35.68 -14.06
N GLU A 365 19.14 35.69 -12.74
CA GLU A 365 19.33 36.91 -11.95
C GLU A 365 20.73 37.52 -12.14
N ASN A 366 21.80 36.71 -12.18
CA ASN A 366 23.19 37.16 -12.07
C ASN A 366 24.07 36.90 -13.31
N GLY A 367 23.59 36.15 -14.30
CA GLY A 367 24.25 35.91 -15.59
C GLY A 367 25.43 34.91 -15.59
N ASN A 368 25.87 34.41 -14.43
CA ASN A 368 26.99 33.46 -14.30
C ASN A 368 26.58 32.19 -13.55
N VAL A 369 27.11 31.05 -13.98
CA VAL A 369 27.08 29.76 -13.25
C VAL A 369 28.51 29.42 -12.87
N ASP A 370 28.77 29.14 -11.59
CA ASP A 370 30.11 28.78 -11.12
C ASP A 370 30.31 27.26 -11.23
N LEU A 371 31.51 26.82 -11.61
CA LEU A 371 31.83 25.40 -11.70
C LEU A 371 31.78 24.70 -10.32
N SER A 372 31.89 25.49 -9.23
CA SER A 372 31.70 25.02 -7.85
C SER A 372 30.28 24.48 -7.58
N ASP A 373 29.29 24.84 -8.40
CA ASP A 373 27.90 24.39 -8.28
C ASP A 373 27.75 22.87 -8.51
N LEU A 374 28.55 22.30 -9.42
CA LEU A 374 28.55 20.86 -9.69
C LEU A 374 29.13 20.07 -8.50
N LEU A 375 30.08 20.67 -7.78
CA LEU A 375 30.68 20.09 -6.58
C LEU A 375 29.68 20.10 -5.40
N ILE A 376 28.87 21.16 -5.28
CA ILE A 376 27.79 21.24 -4.28
C ILE A 376 26.77 20.12 -4.50
N LEU A 377 26.30 19.93 -5.74
CA LEU A 377 25.38 18.84 -6.07
C LEU A 377 25.97 17.47 -5.68
N CYS A 378 27.23 17.22 -6.01
CA CYS A 378 27.91 15.99 -5.62
C CYS A 378 27.93 15.81 -4.09
N VAL A 379 28.26 16.84 -3.33
CA VAL A 379 28.29 16.80 -1.86
C VAL A 379 26.90 16.54 -1.27
N GLU A 380 25.86 17.18 -1.80
CA GLU A 380 24.48 16.99 -1.34
C GLU A 380 23.97 15.57 -1.61
N MET A 381 24.36 14.96 -2.73
CA MET A 381 24.03 13.57 -3.02
C MET A 381 24.66 12.58 -2.02
N PHE A 382 25.80 12.92 -1.40
CA PHE A 382 26.40 12.12 -0.33
C PHE A 382 25.76 12.38 1.06
N ARG A 383 24.97 13.45 1.21
CA ARG A 383 24.28 13.81 2.46
C ARG A 383 22.79 14.14 2.22
N PRO A 384 21.98 13.19 1.68
CA PRO A 384 20.58 13.40 1.26
C PRO A 384 19.67 14.09 2.27
N PHE A 385 19.95 13.89 3.56
CA PHE A 385 19.01 14.14 4.63
C PHE A 385 19.36 15.38 5.44
N THR A 386 20.59 15.88 5.35
CA THR A 386 21.05 16.99 6.19
C THR A 386 20.36 18.31 5.87
N ARG A 387 19.83 18.43 4.66
CA ARG A 387 19.12 19.61 4.17
C ARG A 387 17.75 19.81 4.83
N TRP A 388 17.06 18.70 5.10
CA TRP A 388 15.69 18.70 5.60
C TRP A 388 15.58 18.00 6.95
N TRP A 389 15.35 18.79 8.00
CA TRP A 389 15.26 18.27 9.37
C TRP A 389 14.15 17.21 9.52
N PHE A 390 13.01 17.39 8.84
CA PHE A 390 11.87 16.49 8.91
C PHE A 390 12.22 15.12 8.31
N ILE A 391 12.85 15.10 7.14
CA ILE A 391 13.23 13.86 6.45
C ILE A 391 14.31 13.12 7.22
N SER A 392 15.28 13.84 7.79
CA SER A 392 16.25 13.25 8.73
C SER A 392 15.56 12.50 9.86
N CYS A 393 14.63 13.15 10.56
CA CYS A 393 13.89 12.51 11.65
C CYS A 393 12.99 11.37 11.16
N TYR A 394 12.35 11.53 10.00
CA TYR A 394 11.45 10.53 9.43
C TYR A 394 12.18 9.26 9.01
N VAL A 395 13.36 9.38 8.40
CA VAL A 395 14.19 8.23 8.03
C VAL A 395 14.69 7.50 9.28
N MET A 396 15.11 8.24 10.32
CA MET A 396 15.44 7.63 11.61
C MET A 396 14.22 6.88 12.17
N LEU A 397 13.04 7.53 12.23
CA LEU A 397 11.81 6.87 12.66
C LEU A 397 11.52 5.62 11.83
N TYR A 398 11.68 5.68 10.50
CA TYR A 398 11.47 4.56 9.59
C TYR A 398 12.35 3.36 9.96
N MET A 399 13.62 3.60 10.30
CA MET A 399 14.55 2.55 10.75
C MET A 399 14.24 2.01 12.15
N PHE A 400 13.77 2.86 13.07
CA PHE A 400 13.43 2.47 14.44
C PHE A 400 12.02 1.85 14.56
N ALA A 401 11.14 2.10 13.59
CA ALA A 401 9.73 1.69 13.66
C ALA A 401 9.51 0.19 13.86
N PRO A 402 10.28 -0.75 13.27
CA PRO A 402 10.12 -2.18 13.57
C PRO A 402 10.32 -2.52 15.04
N LEU A 403 11.35 -1.98 15.68
CA LEU A 403 11.61 -2.18 17.11
C LEU A 403 10.47 -1.61 17.97
N VAL A 404 9.99 -0.42 17.62
CA VAL A 404 8.84 0.21 18.29
C VAL A 404 7.59 -0.66 18.10
N ASN A 405 7.35 -1.19 16.90
CA ASN A 405 6.21 -2.06 16.60
C ASN A 405 6.22 -3.34 17.43
N ILE A 406 7.38 -3.99 17.61
CA ILE A 406 7.50 -5.19 18.47
C ILE A 406 7.05 -4.87 19.89
N GLY A 407 7.54 -3.76 20.47
CA GLY A 407 7.14 -3.32 21.80
C GLY A 407 5.65 -3.00 21.90
N LEU A 408 5.09 -2.34 20.88
CA LEU A 408 3.68 -1.95 20.85
C LEU A 408 2.73 -3.14 20.65
N GLN A 409 3.12 -4.12 19.85
CA GLN A 409 2.32 -5.33 19.57
C GLN A 409 2.34 -6.31 20.74
N SER A 410 3.44 -6.37 21.49
CA SER A 410 3.55 -7.20 22.70
C SER A 410 2.91 -6.56 23.95
N SER A 411 2.56 -5.27 23.89
CA SER A 411 2.01 -4.53 25.03
C SER A 411 0.51 -4.79 25.22
N THR A 412 0.10 -5.07 26.46
CA THR A 412 -1.31 -5.07 26.85
C THR A 412 -1.90 -3.65 26.80
N SER A 413 -3.22 -3.50 26.72
CA SER A 413 -3.89 -2.17 26.73
C SER A 413 -3.57 -1.34 27.98
N ARG A 414 -3.26 -1.98 29.13
CA ARG A 414 -2.83 -1.27 30.34
C ARG A 414 -1.40 -0.74 30.18
N GLN A 415 -0.47 -1.56 29.70
CA GLN A 415 0.91 -1.14 29.44
C GLN A 415 0.96 -0.04 28.38
N LEU A 416 0.19 -0.17 27.29
CA LEU A 416 0.12 0.85 26.24
C LEU A 416 -0.35 2.20 26.76
N ARG A 417 -1.38 2.23 27.63
CA ARG A 417 -1.82 3.47 28.30
C ARG A 417 -0.75 4.08 29.19
N VAL A 418 0.04 3.27 29.90
CA VAL A 418 1.18 3.75 30.71
C VAL A 418 2.27 4.31 29.81
N ILE A 419 2.61 3.65 28.69
CA ILE A 419 3.59 4.14 27.71
C ILE A 419 3.16 5.50 27.16
N VAL A 420 1.90 5.63 26.74
CA VAL A 420 1.35 6.89 26.24
C VAL A 420 1.36 7.97 27.33
N ALA A 421 1.00 7.63 28.56
CA ALA A 421 1.05 8.57 29.68
C ALA A 421 2.48 9.06 29.97
N MET A 422 3.48 8.16 29.96
CA MET A 422 4.88 8.52 30.12
C MET A 422 5.36 9.43 28.97
N ALA A 423 4.98 9.12 27.74
CA ALA A 423 5.34 9.94 26.58
C ALA A 423 4.67 11.31 26.61
N PHE A 424 3.42 11.39 27.10
CA PHE A 424 2.74 12.64 27.36
C PHE A 424 3.44 13.47 28.45
N CYS A 425 3.86 12.85 29.57
CA CYS A 425 4.65 13.51 30.61
C CYS A 425 5.97 14.05 30.05
N TYR A 426 6.63 13.32 29.14
CA TYR A 426 7.80 13.81 28.42
C TYR A 426 7.46 15.05 27.57
N ASN A 427 6.30 15.11 26.90
CA ASN A 427 5.88 16.29 26.16
C ASN A 427 5.60 17.49 27.05
N VAL A 428 4.97 17.27 28.21
CA VAL A 428 4.78 18.32 29.23
C VAL A 428 6.14 18.83 29.71
N TYR A 429 7.07 17.93 30.02
CA TYR A 429 8.43 18.30 30.42
C TYR A 429 9.14 19.09 29.31
N ALA A 430 9.16 18.58 28.08
CA ALA A 430 9.81 19.21 26.93
C ALA A 430 9.23 20.61 26.64
N ALA A 431 7.91 20.77 26.78
CA ALA A 431 7.26 22.07 26.62
C ALA A 431 7.62 23.07 27.73
N LEU A 432 7.97 22.60 28.94
CA LEU A 432 8.28 23.45 30.09
C LEU A 432 9.77 23.71 30.30
N SER A 433 10.64 22.73 29.97
CA SER A 433 12.06 22.73 30.38
C SER A 433 12.97 23.52 29.45
N TYR A 434 12.51 23.86 28.23
CA TYR A 434 13.32 24.59 27.23
C TYR A 434 14.71 23.95 27.02
N ASP A 435 14.79 22.62 27.09
CA ASP A 435 16.07 21.92 26.93
C ASP A 435 16.39 21.73 25.43
N TYR A 436 17.66 21.91 25.04
CA TYR A 436 18.18 21.56 23.71
C TYR A 436 17.86 20.09 23.35
N ALA A 437 17.74 19.23 24.35
CA ALA A 437 17.30 17.84 24.23
C ALA A 437 15.88 17.68 23.63
N SER A 438 15.09 18.76 23.52
CA SER A 438 13.76 18.77 22.91
C SER A 438 13.70 19.45 21.53
N SER A 439 14.71 20.26 21.15
CA SER A 439 14.85 21.01 19.89
C SER A 439 13.53 21.40 19.16
N TYR A 440 12.57 21.99 19.88
CA TYR A 440 11.27 22.43 19.33
C TYR A 440 10.38 21.30 18.77
N GLY A 441 10.63 20.05 19.14
CA GLY A 441 9.96 18.86 18.60
C GLY A 441 10.54 18.36 17.27
N ARG A 442 11.71 18.87 16.85
CA ARG A 442 12.40 18.48 15.61
C ARG A 442 13.39 17.33 15.81
N MET A 443 13.08 16.40 16.73
CA MET A 443 13.95 15.27 17.08
C MET A 443 13.19 13.95 17.05
N LEU A 444 13.94 12.87 16.91
CA LEU A 444 13.41 11.50 16.88
C LEU A 444 12.46 11.16 18.06
N PRO A 445 12.73 11.52 19.33
CA PRO A 445 11.83 11.16 20.44
C PRO A 445 10.40 11.67 20.23
N GLN A 446 10.23 12.87 19.68
CA GLN A 446 8.91 13.43 19.38
C GLN A 446 8.19 12.61 18.30
N PHE A 447 8.92 12.20 17.27
CA PHE A 447 8.39 11.37 16.18
C PHE A 447 7.97 9.99 16.69
N VAL A 448 8.79 9.35 17.53
CA VAL A 448 8.47 8.07 18.16
C VAL A 448 7.23 8.19 19.03
N MET A 449 7.09 9.26 19.82
CA MET A 449 5.87 9.48 20.58
C MET A 449 4.64 9.61 19.68
N LEU A 450 4.66 10.51 18.69
CA LEU A 450 3.53 10.71 17.79
C LEU A 450 3.14 9.41 17.07
N TYR A 451 4.15 8.61 16.71
CA TYR A 451 3.95 7.29 16.13
C TYR A 451 3.24 6.33 17.11
N ILE A 452 3.68 6.28 18.38
CA ILE A 452 3.02 5.50 19.44
C ILE A 452 1.57 5.95 19.66
N ILE A 453 1.31 7.26 19.67
CA ILE A 453 -0.05 7.82 19.82
C ILE A 453 -0.93 7.42 18.64
N GLY A 454 -0.40 7.47 17.40
CA GLY A 454 -1.11 6.99 16.21
C GLY A 454 -1.50 5.52 16.33
N TYR A 455 -0.59 4.67 16.79
CA TYR A 455 -0.87 3.25 17.05
C TYR A 455 -1.91 3.06 18.16
N TRP A 456 -1.81 3.84 19.24
CA TRP A 456 -2.76 3.81 20.35
C TRP A 456 -4.19 4.16 19.90
N ILE A 457 -4.35 5.18 19.05
CA ILE A 457 -5.65 5.55 18.45
C ILE A 457 -6.25 4.40 17.64
N LYS A 458 -5.42 3.60 16.94
CA LYS A 458 -5.89 2.44 16.18
C LYS A 458 -6.43 1.32 17.07
N VAL A 459 -5.76 1.05 18.19
CA VAL A 459 -6.06 -0.12 19.04
C VAL A 459 -7.16 0.18 20.08
N GLU A 460 -7.23 1.41 20.60
CA GLU A 460 -8.19 1.76 21.65
C GLU A 460 -9.57 2.18 21.10
N LYS A 461 -10.62 1.55 21.63
CA LYS A 461 -12.03 1.82 21.27
C LYS A 461 -12.62 3.16 21.77
N PRO A 462 -12.24 3.76 22.93
CA PRO A 462 -12.93 4.96 23.45
C PRO A 462 -12.87 6.17 22.51
N PHE A 463 -11.90 6.25 21.61
CA PHE A 463 -11.87 7.32 20.61
C PHE A 463 -13.07 7.32 19.68
N LYS A 464 -13.74 6.17 19.50
CA LYS A 464 -14.91 6.05 18.62
C LYS A 464 -16.19 6.64 19.24
N SER A 465 -16.29 6.78 20.56
CA SER A 465 -17.50 7.28 21.22
C SER A 465 -17.61 8.81 21.24
N VAL A 466 -16.51 9.54 21.02
CA VAL A 466 -16.52 11.02 21.02
C VAL A 466 -17.25 11.55 19.76
N PRO A 467 -18.30 12.38 19.90
CA PRO A 467 -18.99 12.98 18.75
C PRO A 467 -18.12 13.94 17.95
N VAL A 468 -18.32 14.01 16.63
CA VAL A 468 -17.57 14.91 15.72
C VAL A 468 -17.69 16.38 16.13
N ALA A 469 -18.85 16.82 16.61
CA ALA A 469 -19.06 18.19 17.10
C ALA A 469 -18.09 18.55 18.23
N TRP A 470 -17.87 17.63 19.19
CA TRP A 470 -16.92 17.83 20.27
C TRP A 470 -15.47 17.82 19.78
N LEU A 471 -15.14 16.98 18.79
CA LEU A 471 -13.82 17.02 18.16
C LEU A 471 -13.55 18.39 17.50
N ILE A 472 -14.53 18.95 16.80
CA ILE A 472 -14.42 20.30 16.22
C ILE A 472 -14.23 21.35 17.31
N VAL A 473 -15.01 21.28 18.40
CA VAL A 473 -14.83 22.18 19.56
C VAL A 473 -13.42 22.06 20.13
N ILE A 474 -12.88 20.84 20.27
CA ILE A 474 -11.52 20.62 20.77
C ILE A 474 -10.47 21.23 19.83
N VAL A 475 -10.60 21.07 18.51
CA VAL A 475 -9.69 21.66 17.52
C VAL A 475 -9.69 23.19 17.64
N VAL A 476 -10.88 23.80 17.63
CA VAL A 476 -11.04 25.25 17.72
C VAL A 476 -10.54 25.75 19.06
N ALA A 477 -10.96 25.17 20.18
CA ALA A 477 -10.54 25.56 21.51
C ALA A 477 -9.03 25.45 21.70
N SER A 478 -8.41 24.35 21.24
CA SER A 478 -6.95 24.17 21.34
C SER A 478 -6.20 25.22 20.54
N SER A 479 -6.67 25.57 19.34
CA SER A 479 -6.06 26.61 18.50
C SER A 479 -6.25 28.01 19.10
N LEU A 480 -7.45 28.31 19.59
CA LEU A 480 -7.77 29.60 20.22
C LEU A 480 -6.96 29.77 21.51
N LEU A 481 -6.94 28.77 22.40
CA LEU A 481 -6.16 28.81 23.64
C LEU A 481 -4.68 28.98 23.36
N ASN A 482 -4.13 28.22 22.39
CA ASN A 482 -2.71 28.31 22.04
C ASN A 482 -2.34 29.70 21.47
N GLY A 483 -3.26 30.34 20.74
CA GLY A 483 -3.06 31.68 20.20
C GLY A 483 -3.26 32.81 21.20
N CYS A 484 -4.29 32.71 22.05
CA CYS A 484 -4.66 33.72 23.03
C CYS A 484 -3.74 33.73 24.25
N LEU A 485 -3.26 32.56 24.71
CA LEU A 485 -2.30 32.45 25.82
C LEU A 485 -1.06 33.32 25.59
N LEU A 486 -0.67 33.47 24.31
CA LEU A 486 0.43 34.32 23.89
C LEU A 486 0.17 35.82 24.07
N GLN A 487 -1.05 36.27 23.80
CA GLN A 487 -1.38 37.70 23.83
C GLN A 487 -1.57 38.23 25.27
N LEU A 488 -1.84 37.34 26.22
CA LEU A 488 -2.10 37.68 27.63
C LEU A 488 -0.82 37.97 28.44
N LEU A 489 0.36 37.66 27.93
CA LEU A 489 1.63 37.94 28.61
C LEU A 489 2.10 39.39 28.35
N PRO A 490 2.61 40.14 29.35
CA PRO A 490 3.22 41.46 29.13
C PRO A 490 4.63 41.35 28.50
N GLU A 491 5.09 42.39 27.81
CA GLU A 491 6.48 42.49 27.33
C GLU A 491 7.46 42.62 28.50
N PRO A 492 8.67 42.03 28.46
CA PRO A 492 9.30 41.25 27.37
C PRO A 492 8.99 39.75 27.41
N TYR A 493 8.16 39.31 28.35
CA TYR A 493 7.82 37.89 28.55
C TYR A 493 7.01 37.34 27.38
N ARG A 494 6.18 38.17 26.75
CA ARG A 494 5.44 37.80 25.54
C ARG A 494 6.35 37.26 24.44
N VAL A 495 7.35 38.01 23.98
CA VAL A 495 8.25 37.56 22.90
C VAL A 495 9.03 36.31 23.32
N LYS A 496 9.59 36.29 24.54
CA LYS A 496 10.37 35.14 25.04
C LYS A 496 9.56 33.85 25.10
N TYR A 497 8.35 33.91 25.65
CA TYR A 497 7.49 32.73 25.83
C TYR A 497 6.59 32.45 24.61
N SER A 498 6.47 33.40 23.66
CA SER A 498 5.71 33.22 22.41
C SER A 498 6.24 32.09 21.54
N VAL A 499 7.56 32.06 21.40
CA VAL A 499 8.29 31.04 20.65
C VAL A 499 8.32 29.71 21.40
N ILE A 500 8.27 29.75 22.74
CA ILE A 500 8.38 28.57 23.61
C ILE A 500 7.08 27.76 23.59
N TYR A 501 5.92 28.41 23.69
CA TYR A 501 4.65 27.70 23.82
C TYR A 501 3.93 27.52 22.48
N SER A 502 3.79 28.55 21.64
CA SER A 502 2.91 28.43 20.46
C SER A 502 3.53 27.75 19.25
N VAL A 503 4.86 27.67 19.16
CA VAL A 503 5.62 27.19 17.99
C VAL A 503 6.19 25.78 18.19
N HIS A 504 6.05 25.21 19.38
CA HIS A 504 6.62 23.91 19.71
C HIS A 504 5.69 22.76 19.25
N TYR A 505 6.17 21.85 18.40
CA TYR A 505 5.35 20.70 17.94
C TYR A 505 4.94 19.76 19.09
N ALA A 506 5.73 19.74 20.17
CA ALA A 506 5.46 19.00 21.40
C ALA A 506 4.50 19.71 22.38
N ASN A 507 3.92 20.85 21.99
CA ASN A 507 2.91 21.50 22.80
C ASN A 507 1.67 20.60 22.95
N VAL A 508 1.18 20.43 24.17
CA VAL A 508 -0.02 19.67 24.52
C VAL A 508 -1.25 20.12 23.72
N LEU A 509 -1.48 21.42 23.56
CA LEU A 509 -2.59 21.97 22.78
C LEU A 509 -2.43 21.63 21.28
N CYS A 510 -1.20 21.62 20.79
CA CYS A 510 -0.89 21.22 19.42
C CYS A 510 -1.17 19.73 19.21
N LEU A 511 -0.75 18.88 20.16
CA LEU A 511 -1.00 17.45 20.14
C LEU A 511 -2.50 17.13 20.19
N VAL A 512 -3.23 17.72 21.13
CA VAL A 512 -4.67 17.50 21.33
C VAL A 512 -5.47 17.94 20.08
N GLY A 513 -5.16 19.12 19.53
CA GLY A 513 -5.77 19.59 18.28
C GLY A 513 -5.48 18.65 17.09
N SER A 514 -4.24 18.20 16.95
CA SER A 514 -3.83 17.27 15.89
C SER A 514 -4.55 15.92 16.00
N VAL A 515 -4.66 15.36 17.22
CA VAL A 515 -5.40 14.11 17.47
C VAL A 515 -6.88 14.28 17.14
N ALA A 516 -7.49 15.41 17.52
CA ALA A 516 -8.90 15.68 17.21
C ALA A 516 -9.15 15.77 15.70
N ILE A 517 -8.29 16.46 14.93
CA ILE A 517 -8.38 16.48 13.45
C ILE A 517 -8.23 15.07 12.89
N PHE A 518 -7.21 14.32 13.33
CA PHE A 518 -7.00 12.95 12.88
C PHE A 518 -8.26 12.10 13.09
N LEU A 519 -8.86 12.18 14.28
CA LEU A 519 -10.09 11.45 14.62
C LEU A 519 -11.27 11.86 13.74
N ILE A 520 -11.45 13.15 13.40
CA ILE A 520 -12.50 13.60 12.47
C ILE A 520 -12.37 12.88 11.13
N PHE A 521 -11.15 12.81 10.59
CA PHE A 521 -10.90 12.15 9.30
C PHE A 521 -11.05 10.63 9.36
N THR A 522 -10.98 10.01 10.54
CA THR A 522 -11.34 8.60 10.70
C THR A 522 -12.86 8.35 10.75
N ARG A 523 -13.71 9.40 10.79
CA ARG A 523 -15.17 9.26 10.93
C ARG A 523 -15.94 9.18 9.63
N PHE A 524 -15.33 9.57 8.53
CA PHE A 524 -15.95 9.50 7.22
C PHE A 524 -15.06 8.70 6.27
N SER A 525 -15.68 8.09 5.27
CA SER A 525 -14.97 7.36 4.23
C SER A 525 -15.50 7.79 2.88
N PHE A 526 -14.59 8.01 1.94
CA PHE A 526 -14.95 8.34 0.57
C PHE A 526 -13.85 7.84 -0.37
N ARG A 527 -14.11 7.84 -1.68
CA ARG A 527 -13.19 7.27 -2.68
C ARG A 527 -12.96 8.26 -3.80
N SER A 528 -11.72 8.65 -4.02
CA SER A 528 -11.33 9.54 -5.12
C SER A 528 -9.94 9.18 -5.65
N ARG A 529 -9.87 8.83 -6.94
CA ARG A 529 -8.59 8.61 -7.64
C ARG A 529 -7.73 9.87 -7.65
N PHE A 530 -8.39 11.03 -7.81
CA PHE A 530 -7.73 12.31 -7.81
C PHE A 530 -7.05 12.59 -6.46
N VAL A 531 -7.79 12.43 -5.35
CA VAL A 531 -7.24 12.63 -3.99
C VAL A 531 -6.08 11.67 -3.74
N ASN A 532 -6.23 10.39 -4.07
CA ASN A 532 -5.16 9.40 -3.86
C ASN A 532 -3.91 9.71 -4.70
N SER A 533 -4.09 10.22 -5.92
CA SER A 533 -2.97 10.62 -6.79
C SER A 533 -2.25 11.86 -6.26
N VAL A 534 -3.01 12.90 -5.87
CA VAL A 534 -2.47 14.15 -5.31
C VAL A 534 -1.78 13.90 -3.97
N ALA A 535 -2.32 13.04 -3.11
CA ALA A 535 -1.69 12.67 -1.83
C ALA A 535 -0.32 11.99 -2.01
N GLY A 536 -0.09 11.33 -3.15
CA GLY A 536 1.22 10.80 -3.51
C GLY A 536 2.29 11.88 -3.74
N ALA A 537 1.88 13.12 -4.04
CA ALA A 537 2.75 14.26 -4.30
C ALA A 537 3.08 15.07 -3.03
N SER A 538 2.52 14.75 -1.86
CA SER A 538 2.72 15.57 -0.65
C SER A 538 4.20 15.71 -0.28
N LEU A 539 5.00 14.63 -0.38
CA LEU A 539 6.43 14.68 -0.08
C LEU A 539 7.18 15.63 -1.04
N GLY A 540 6.82 15.64 -2.32
CA GLY A 540 7.45 16.54 -3.29
C GLY A 540 7.16 18.02 -2.99
N CYS A 541 5.97 18.36 -2.46
CA CYS A 541 5.66 19.74 -2.06
C CYS A 541 6.58 20.21 -0.95
N TYR A 542 6.82 19.34 0.04
CA TYR A 542 7.76 19.61 1.12
C TYR A 542 9.19 19.81 0.60
N LEU A 543 9.68 18.89 -0.24
CA LEU A 543 11.06 18.93 -0.73
C LEU A 543 11.33 20.14 -1.64
N LEU A 544 10.36 20.57 -2.44
CA LEU A 544 10.50 21.74 -3.32
C LEU A 544 10.45 23.07 -2.55
N GLN A 545 9.56 23.19 -1.56
CA GLN A 545 9.41 24.47 -0.85
C GLN A 545 10.46 24.68 0.24
N ASP A 546 10.93 23.59 0.87
CA ASP A 546 11.88 23.62 1.98
C ASP A 546 13.32 23.39 1.47
N GLY A 547 13.48 23.14 0.16
CA GLY A 547 14.76 23.21 -0.56
C GLY A 547 15.22 24.66 -0.77
N ASP A 548 16.33 24.87 -1.46
CA ASP A 548 17.02 26.18 -1.56
C ASP A 548 16.20 27.14 -2.43
N THR A 549 15.56 26.61 -3.46
CA THR A 549 14.66 27.37 -4.35
C THR A 549 13.61 28.15 -3.55
N GLY A 550 13.07 27.54 -2.48
CA GLY A 550 12.05 28.15 -1.64
C GLY A 550 12.54 29.43 -0.95
N PRO A 551 13.45 29.35 0.02
CA PRO A 551 13.99 30.49 0.76
C PRO A 551 14.73 31.52 -0.08
N TYR A 552 15.52 31.12 -1.07
CA TYR A 552 16.35 32.08 -1.81
C TYR A 552 15.59 32.80 -2.92
N HIS A 553 14.58 32.18 -3.52
CA HIS A 553 13.86 32.79 -4.64
C HIS A 553 12.36 32.96 -4.36
N ILE A 554 11.63 31.87 -4.07
CA ILE A 554 10.16 31.91 -3.99
C ILE A 554 9.70 32.82 -2.83
N TYR A 555 10.23 32.63 -1.62
CA TYR A 555 9.83 33.40 -0.44
C TYR A 555 10.30 34.85 -0.53
N VAL A 556 11.46 35.11 -1.15
CA VAL A 556 11.95 36.47 -1.41
C VAL A 556 11.01 37.20 -2.36
N LEU A 557 10.63 36.57 -3.48
CA LEU A 557 9.67 37.12 -4.44
C LEU A 557 8.32 37.40 -3.77
N GLN A 558 7.80 36.42 -3.03
CA GLN A 558 6.55 36.54 -2.30
C GLN A 558 6.58 37.68 -1.29
N LYS A 559 7.66 37.80 -0.52
CA LYS A 559 7.83 38.87 0.47
C LYS A 559 7.92 40.23 -0.20
N HIS A 560 8.65 40.34 -1.30
CA HIS A 560 8.72 41.57 -2.07
C HIS A 560 7.35 41.97 -2.62
N PHE A 561 6.61 41.02 -3.20
CA PHE A 561 5.25 41.24 -3.70
C PHE A 561 4.31 41.69 -2.59
N PHE A 562 4.38 41.04 -1.42
CA PHE A 562 3.56 41.36 -0.26
C PHE A 562 3.72 42.81 0.22
N VAL A 563 4.94 43.34 0.15
CA VAL A 563 5.25 44.73 0.57
C VAL A 563 4.85 45.76 -0.48
N THR A 564 4.87 45.37 -1.76
CA THR A 564 4.68 46.29 -2.88
C THR A 564 3.25 46.35 -3.41
N HIS A 565 2.41 45.35 -3.09
CA HIS A 565 1.06 45.22 -3.62
C HIS A 565 0.00 45.18 -2.49
N PRO A 566 -1.27 45.54 -2.79
CA PRO A 566 -2.38 45.42 -1.85
C PRO A 566 -2.54 43.99 -1.32
N PHE A 567 -3.03 43.87 -0.08
CA PHE A 567 -3.22 42.58 0.59
C PHE A 567 -4.04 41.56 -0.22
N ALA A 568 -5.07 41.99 -0.94
CA ALA A 568 -5.91 41.11 -1.76
C ALA A 568 -5.13 40.50 -2.94
N GLU A 569 -4.27 41.27 -3.59
CA GLU A 569 -3.41 40.79 -4.68
C GLU A 569 -2.34 39.83 -4.16
N SER A 570 -1.76 40.15 -3.00
CA SER A 570 -0.80 39.28 -2.32
C SER A 570 -1.41 37.94 -1.91
N LEU A 571 -2.67 37.93 -1.47
CA LEU A 571 -3.40 36.68 -1.19
C LEU A 571 -3.60 35.84 -2.46
N LEU A 572 -3.87 36.50 -3.60
CA LEU A 572 -4.01 35.85 -4.90
C LEU A 572 -2.68 35.26 -5.38
N MET A 573 -1.57 35.98 -5.16
CA MET A 573 -0.21 35.50 -5.41
C MET A 573 0.12 34.26 -4.56
N TYR A 574 -0.22 34.25 -3.27
CA TYR A 574 -0.03 33.08 -2.42
C TYR A 574 -0.87 31.89 -2.87
N ALA A 575 -2.14 32.11 -3.25
CA ALA A 575 -3.00 31.08 -3.78
C ALA A 575 -2.46 30.49 -5.09
N ALA A 576 -2.01 31.35 -6.01
CA ALA A 576 -1.38 30.93 -7.26
C ALA A 576 -0.09 30.13 -7.01
N SER A 577 0.78 30.63 -6.13
CA SER A 577 2.02 29.95 -5.71
C SER A 577 1.72 28.57 -5.11
N PHE A 578 0.68 28.47 -4.29
CA PHE A 578 0.29 27.23 -3.63
C PHE A 578 -0.18 26.19 -4.65
N VAL A 579 -1.05 26.59 -5.59
CA VAL A 579 -1.53 25.69 -6.66
C VAL A 579 -0.39 25.27 -7.57
N ALA A 580 0.50 26.21 -7.95
CA ALA A 580 1.66 25.94 -8.78
C ALA A 580 2.61 24.92 -8.12
N LEU A 581 2.89 25.07 -6.82
CA LEU A 581 3.73 24.13 -6.07
C LEU A 581 3.14 22.71 -6.08
N TRP A 582 1.84 22.57 -5.80
CA TRP A 582 1.17 21.27 -5.84
C TRP A 582 1.17 20.67 -7.25
N ALA A 583 0.91 21.47 -8.27
CA ALA A 583 0.93 21.02 -9.66
C ALA A 583 2.35 20.57 -10.10
N ALA A 584 3.38 21.33 -9.75
CA ALA A 584 4.78 20.99 -10.01
C ALA A 584 5.16 19.69 -9.30
N SER A 585 4.88 19.58 -8.00
CA SER A 585 5.14 18.37 -7.22
C SER A 585 4.43 17.15 -7.80
N TRP A 586 3.16 17.28 -8.18
CA TRP A 586 2.38 16.19 -8.74
C TRP A 586 2.93 15.71 -10.09
N THR A 587 3.29 16.66 -10.97
CA THR A 587 3.88 16.37 -12.29
C THR A 587 5.24 15.70 -12.16
N LEU A 588 6.12 16.23 -11.29
CA LEU A 588 7.45 15.68 -11.04
C LEU A 588 7.38 14.30 -10.39
N THR A 589 6.46 14.10 -9.45
CA THR A 589 6.21 12.80 -8.82
C THR A 589 5.72 11.78 -9.84
N TRP A 590 4.80 12.17 -10.74
CA TRP A 590 4.33 11.33 -11.83
C TRP A 590 5.49 10.94 -12.76
N PHE A 591 6.30 11.90 -13.20
CA PHE A 591 7.46 11.65 -14.05
C PHE A 591 8.45 10.66 -13.41
N LYS A 592 8.81 10.89 -12.14
CA LYS A 592 9.66 9.99 -11.36
C LYS A 592 9.10 8.56 -11.31
N ASN A 593 7.78 8.42 -11.17
CA ASN A 593 7.13 7.11 -11.07
C ASN A 593 7.16 6.30 -12.38
N LEU A 594 7.49 6.92 -13.52
CA LEU A 594 7.67 6.19 -14.79
C LEU A 594 8.92 5.29 -14.80
N TRP A 595 9.99 5.69 -14.10
CA TRP A 595 11.29 5.01 -14.18
C TRP A 595 11.81 4.52 -12.82
N ALA A 596 11.49 5.20 -11.71
CA ALA A 596 12.03 4.85 -10.40
C ALA A 596 11.71 3.41 -9.94
N PRO A 597 10.51 2.84 -10.18
CA PRO A 597 10.24 1.46 -9.81
C PRO A 597 11.16 0.44 -10.52
N ALA A 598 11.46 0.67 -11.80
CA ALA A 598 12.35 -0.21 -12.56
C ALA A 598 13.79 -0.13 -12.05
N LEU A 599 14.27 1.09 -11.77
CA LEU A 599 15.58 1.34 -11.16
C LEU A 599 15.71 0.63 -9.81
N VAL A 600 14.71 0.80 -8.94
CA VAL A 600 14.69 0.18 -7.60
C VAL A 600 14.66 -1.34 -7.69
N ASN A 601 13.86 -1.91 -8.58
CA ASN A 601 13.85 -3.36 -8.81
C ASN A 601 15.22 -3.86 -9.29
N GLY A 602 15.92 -3.10 -10.14
CA GLY A 602 17.30 -3.36 -10.54
C GLY A 602 18.26 -3.36 -9.35
N MET A 603 18.24 -2.32 -8.51
CA MET A 603 19.06 -2.23 -7.30
C MET A 603 18.83 -3.40 -6.34
N ILE A 604 17.57 -3.79 -6.12
CA ILE A 604 17.21 -4.92 -5.25
C ILE A 604 17.81 -6.25 -5.75
N ARG A 605 18.00 -6.43 -7.06
CA ARG A 605 18.62 -7.66 -7.59
C ARG A 605 20.04 -7.85 -7.06
N PHE A 606 20.80 -6.77 -6.89
CA PHE A 606 22.18 -6.77 -6.40
C PHE A 606 22.33 -6.91 -4.88
N ILE A 607 21.26 -6.68 -4.11
CA ILE A 607 21.29 -6.93 -2.67
C ILE A 607 21.45 -8.44 -2.44
N PRO A 608 22.37 -8.93 -1.59
CA PRO A 608 22.49 -10.35 -1.31
C PRO A 608 21.19 -10.93 -0.72
N SER A 609 20.81 -12.16 -1.09
CA SER A 609 19.55 -12.82 -0.66
C SER A 609 19.36 -12.82 0.86
N ARG A 610 20.44 -12.96 1.64
CA ARG A 610 20.43 -12.87 3.11
C ARG A 610 19.89 -11.53 3.64
N PHE A 611 20.10 -10.44 2.89
CA PHE A 611 19.62 -9.11 3.22
C PHE A 611 18.27 -8.80 2.57
N LYS A 612 17.82 -9.57 1.57
CA LYS A 612 16.50 -9.38 0.94
C LYS A 612 15.33 -9.84 1.81
N ARG A 613 15.59 -10.63 2.87
CA ARG A 613 14.60 -10.95 3.89
C ARG A 613 14.14 -9.65 4.55
N ASP A 614 12.89 -9.61 4.99
CA ASP A 614 12.34 -8.44 5.69
C ASP A 614 13.28 -8.03 6.82
N ILE A 615 13.60 -6.73 6.88
CA ILE A 615 14.38 -6.16 7.99
C ILE A 615 13.39 -6.00 9.14
N TRP A 616 13.26 -7.06 9.95
CA TRP A 616 12.40 -7.18 11.14
C TRP A 616 10.90 -7.13 10.87
#